data_AF-A0A523NA71-F1
#
_entry.id   AF-A0A523NA71-F1
#
_cell.length_a   1.000
_cell.length_b   1.000
_cell.length_c   1.000
_cell.angle_alpha   90.00
_cell.angle_beta   90.00
_cell.angle_gamma   90.00
#
_symmetry.space_group_name_H-M   'P 1'
#
loop_
_entity.id
_entity.type
_entity.pdbx_description
1 polymer ?
#
loop_
_entity_poly.entity_id
_entity_poly.type
_entity_poly.pdbx_seq_one_letter_code
_entity_poly.pdbx_strand_id
1 'polypeptide(L)' 'ALGYVDAEYKSVGTKVNIVIRNKEVPAEIVKLPFIEK' A
#
# COMPACT_ATOMS: atom_id res chain seq x y z
N ALA A 1 3.60 1.03 -6.01
CA ALA A 1 4.56 1.92 -5.35
C ALA A 1 5.14 1.22 -4.13
N LEU A 2 6.26 1.69 -3.58
CA LEU A 2 6.81 1.21 -2.32
C LEU A 2 6.71 2.33 -1.28
N GLY A 3 6.47 1.98 -0.02
CA GLY A 3 6.34 2.93 1.08
C GLY A 3 6.39 2.23 2.42
N TYR A 4 6.53 3.01 3.49
CA TYR A 4 6.48 2.51 4.86
C TYR A 4 5.06 2.64 5.41
N VAL A 5 4.67 1.67 6.23
CA VAL A 5 3.42 1.63 6.98
C VAL A 5 3.73 1.12 8.38
N ASP A 6 2.90 1.46 9.37
CA ASP A 6 3.04 0.86 10.70
C ASP A 6 2.90 -0.66 10.61
N ALA A 7 3.57 -1.36 11.53
CA ALA A 7 3.65 -2.82 11.52
C ALA A 7 2.27 -3.49 11.56
N GLU A 8 1.30 -2.84 12.22
CA GLU A 8 -0.09 -3.27 12.34
C GLU A 8 -0.80 -3.38 10.99
N TYR A 9 -0.41 -2.54 10.02
CA TYR A 9 -1.04 -2.49 8.71
C TYR A 9 -0.30 -3.30 7.65
N LYS A 10 0.88 -3.87 7.94
CA LYS A 10 1.77 -4.55 6.97
C LYS A 10 1.13 -5.74 6.23
N SER A 11 0.03 -6.30 6.72
CA SER A 11 -0.62 -7.47 6.13
C SER A 11 -1.01 -7.24 4.66
N VAL A 12 -0.76 -8.25 3.82
CA VAL A 12 -1.19 -8.23 2.41
C VAL A 12 -2.72 -8.23 2.36
N GLY A 13 -3.31 -7.35 1.54
CA GLY A 13 -4.76 -7.12 1.47
C GLY A 13 -5.26 -6.01 2.40
N THR A 14 -4.40 -5.41 3.23
CA THR A 14 -4.77 -4.23 4.02
C THR A 14 -5.03 -3.04 3.11
N LYS A 15 -6.21 -2.43 3.25
CA LYS A 15 -6.55 -1.17 2.58
C LYS A 15 -5.98 0.01 3.35
N VAL A 16 -5.25 0.86 2.66
CA VAL A 16 -4.64 2.08 3.19
C VAL A 16 -5.02 3.27 2.31
N ASN A 17 -5.29 4.41 2.92
CA ASN A 17 -5.51 5.65 2.18
C ASN A 17 -4.17 6.39 2.04
N ILE A 18 -3.81 6.74 0.82
CA ILE A 18 -2.67 7.60 0.53
C ILE A 18 -3.17 8.99 0.13
N VAL A 19 -2.55 10.04 0.65
CA VAL A 19 -2.91 11.42 0.31
C VAL A 19 -2.11 11.87 -0.90
N ILE A 20 -2.76 12.03 -2.05
CA ILE A 20 -2.16 12.57 -3.26
C ILE A 20 -2.83 13.90 -3.58
N ARG A 21 -2.06 15.01 -3.49
CA ARG A 21 -2.55 16.37 -3.79
C ARG A 21 -3.81 16.75 -2.97
N ASN A 22 -3.78 16.53 -1.65
CA ASN A 22 -4.91 16.73 -0.73
C ASN A 22 -6.16 15.88 -1.02
N LYS A 23 -6.04 14.82 -1.82
CA LYS A 23 -7.12 13.84 -2.03
C LYS A 23 -6.72 12.50 -1.44
N GLU A 24 -7.63 11.90 -0.71
CA GLU A 24 -7.49 10.53 -0.24
C GLU A 24 -7.71 9.58 -1.41
N VAL A 25 -6.71 8.74 -1.69
CA VAL A 25 -6.75 7.72 -2.72
C VAL A 25 -6.62 6.36 -2.04
N PRO A 26 -7.57 5.44 -2.22
CA PRO A 26 -7.48 4.11 -1.64
C PRO A 26 -6.38 3.29 -2.35
N ALA A 27 -5.59 2.59 -1.56
CA ALA A 27 -4.55 1.66 -2.00
C ALA A 27 -4.60 0.37 -1.17
N GLU A 28 -3.96 -0.68 -1.65
CA GLU A 28 -3.88 -1.98 -0.98
C GLU A 28 -2.43 -2.45 -0.93
N ILE A 29 -2.05 -3.08 0.18
CA ILE A 29 -0.74 -3.73 0.30
C ILE A 29 -0.77 -5.03 -0.47
N VAL A 30 0.04 -5.11 -1.52
CA VAL A 30 0.17 -6.30 -2.37
C VAL A 30 1.48 -7.04 -2.11
N LYS A 31 1.48 -8.34 -2.39
CA LYS A 31 2.68 -9.17 -2.29
C LYS A 31 3.73 -8.72 -3.32
N LEU A 32 4.99 -8.77 -2.90
CA LEU A 32 6.15 -8.58 -3.76
C LEU A 32 6.67 -9.95 -4.22
N PRO A 33 7.28 -10.06 -5.42
CA PRO A 33 7.52 -9.01 -6.42
C PRO A 33 6.27 -8.68 -7.25
N PHE A 34 6.25 -7.49 -7.87
CA PHE A 34 5.12 -7.03 -8.70
C PHE A 34 5.01 -7.76 -10.04
N ILE A 35 6.12 -8.30 -10.55
CA ILE A 35 6.22 -8.98 -11.84
C ILE A 35 7.08 -10.21 -11.61
N GLU A 36 6.64 -11.37 -12.12
CA GLU A 36 7.48 -12.57 -12.17
C GLU A 36 8.60 -12.38 -13.19
N LYS A 37 9.79 -12.87 -12.86
CA LYS A 37 11.01 -12.66 -13.67
C LYS A 37 10.91 -13.31 -15.05
#